data_AF-A0A940ZIV7-F1
#
_entry.id   AF-A0A940ZIV7-F1
#
_cell.length_a   1.000
_cell.length_b   1.000
_cell.length_c   1.000
_cell.angle_alpha   90.00
_cell.angle_beta   90.00
_cell.angle_gamma   90.00
#
_symmetry.space_group_name_H-M   'P 1'
#
loop_
_entity.id
_entity.type
_entity.pdbx_description
1 polymer ?
#
loop_
_entity_poly.entity_id
_entity_poly.type
_entity_poly.pdbx_seq_one_letter_code
_entity_poly.pdbx_strand_id
1 'polypeptide(L)' 'MTADITKEKLTSILKGLLKTDADLRFLQELRKEDLEKLIACIRDRIDRFEK' A
#
# COMPACT_ATOMS: atom_id res chain seq x y z
N MET A 1 -18.78 -7.94 -5.76
CA MET A 1 -17.79 -8.99 -5.42
C MET A 1 -16.49 -8.30 -5.05
N THR A 2 -16.30 -7.93 -3.79
CA THR A 2 -15.04 -7.35 -3.31
C THR A 2 -14.02 -8.48 -3.22
N ALA A 3 -13.16 -8.59 -4.23
CA ALA A 3 -12.04 -9.51 -4.23
C ALA A 3 -11.27 -9.32 -2.91
N ASP A 4 -11.07 -10.40 -2.14
CA ASP A 4 -10.26 -10.33 -0.93
C ASP A 4 -8.83 -9.97 -1.34
N ILE A 5 -8.45 -8.71 -1.11
CA ILE A 5 -7.10 -8.25 -1.40
C ILE A 5 -6.19 -8.82 -0.31
N THR A 6 -5.23 -9.66 -0.70
CA THR A 6 -4.25 -10.22 0.23
C THR A 6 -3.23 -9.17 0.66
N LYS A 7 -2.59 -9.36 1.82
CA LYS A 7 -1.51 -8.49 2.30
C LYS A 7 -0.35 -8.39 1.31
N GLU A 8 -0.05 -9.47 0.60
CA GLU A 8 0.99 -9.50 -0.44
C GLU A 8 0.63 -8.56 -1.60
N LYS A 9 -0.64 -8.58 -2.03
CA LYS A 9 -1.13 -7.68 -3.07
C LYS A 9 -1.15 -6.22 -2.63
N LEU A 10 -1.49 -5.94 -1.37
CA LEU A 10 -1.37 -4.60 -0.78
C LEU A 10 0.09 -4.12 -0.79
N THR A 11 1.04 -4.98 -0.45
CA THR A 11 2.47 -4.64 -0.49
C THR A 11 2.94 -4.32 -1.91
N SER A 12 2.49 -5.09 -2.91
CA SER A 12 2.78 -4.80 -4.32
C SER A 12 2.17 -3.48 -4.80
N ILE A 13 0.94 -3.16 -4.38
CA ILE A 13 0.32 -1.85 -4.66
C ILE A 13 1.18 -0.73 -4.08
N LEU A 14 1.63 -0.87 -2.84
CA LEU A 14 2.45 0.13 -2.18
C LEU A 14 3.80 0.34 -2.88
N LYS A 15 4.47 -0.73 -3.30
CA LYS A 15 5.70 -0.63 -4.11
C LYS A 15 5.46 0.16 -5.41
N GLY A 16 4.33 -0.10 -6.07
CA GLY A 16 3.92 0.63 -7.27
C GLY A 16 3.68 2.13 -7.00
N LEU A 17 3.01 2.47 -5.89
CA LEU A 17 2.77 3.87 -5.49
C LEU A 17 4.08 4.60 -5.21
N LEU A 18 5.01 3.95 -4.51
CA LEU A 18 6.29 4.54 -4.13
C LEU A 18 7.34 4.46 -5.25
N LYS A 19 7.04 3.78 -6.37
CA LYS A 19 7.97 3.49 -7.47
C LYS A 19 9.31 2.96 -6.96
N THR A 20 9.25 1.95 -6.07
CA THR A 20 10.43 1.40 -5.39
C THR A 20 10.48 -0.12 -5.44
N ASP A 21 11.70 -0.64 -5.60
CA ASP A 21 12.02 -2.06 -5.46
C ASP A 21 12.40 -2.45 -4.03
N ALA A 22 12.36 -1.50 -3.08
CA ALA A 22 12.71 -1.74 -1.68
C ALA A 22 11.99 -2.97 -1.11
N ASP A 23 12.69 -3.70 -0.24
CA ASP A 23 12.09 -4.81 0.47
C ASP A 23 11.13 -4.29 1.54
N LEU A 24 9.83 -4.50 1.31
CA LEU A 24 8.76 -4.07 2.21
C LEU A 24 8.15 -5.25 2.97
N ARG A 25 8.88 -6.37 3.15
CA ARG A 25 8.35 -7.55 3.85
C ARG A 25 7.98 -7.26 5.31
N PHE A 26 8.60 -6.27 5.94
CA PHE A 26 8.24 -5.80 7.29
C PHE A 26 6.76 -5.35 7.39
N LEU A 27 6.14 -4.93 6.29
CA LEU A 27 4.73 -4.55 6.28
C LEU A 27 3.78 -5.74 6.44
N GLN A 28 4.26 -6.98 6.28
CA GLN A 28 3.45 -8.17 6.54
C GLN A 28 3.09 -8.33 8.02
N GLU A 29 3.88 -7.73 8.93
CA GLU A 29 3.63 -7.71 10.37
C GLU A 29 2.41 -6.87 10.74
N LEU A 30 2.05 -5.89 9.91
CA LEU A 30 0.86 -5.05 10.11
C LEU A 30 -0.42 -5.85 9.85
N ARG A 31 -1.51 -5.51 10.56
CA ARG A 31 -2.85 -6.01 10.20
C ARG A 31 -3.22 -5.53 8.81
N LYS A 32 -4.03 -6.32 8.10
CA LYS A 32 -4.49 -6.00 6.74
C LYS A 32 -5.11 -4.60 6.68
N GLU A 33 -6.01 -4.30 7.62
CA GLU A 33 -6.70 -3.01 7.73
C GLU A 33 -5.73 -1.83 7.94
N ASP A 34 -4.66 -2.03 8.72
CA ASP A 34 -3.66 -0.99 8.98
C ASP A 34 -2.80 -0.74 7.72
N LEU A 35 -2.50 -1.80 6.95
CA LEU A 35 -1.82 -1.68 5.67
C LEU A 35 -2.69 -1.00 4.60
N GLU A 36 -3.99 -1.29 4.58
CA GLU A 36 -4.96 -0.60 3.70
C GLU A 36 -5.04 0.90 4.02
N LYS A 37 -5.09 1.27 5.30
CA LYS A 37 -5.04 2.68 5.74
C LYS A 37 -3.75 3.36 5.31
N LEU A 38 -2.61 2.70 5.46
CA LEU A 38 -1.31 3.25 5.04
C LEU A 38 -1.31 3.56 3.54
N ILE A 39 -1.80 2.63 2.73
CA ILE A 39 -1.91 2.80 1.27
C ILE A 39 -2.83 3.97 0.94
N ALA A 40 -3.99 4.09 1.60
CA ALA A 40 -4.92 5.19 1.38
C ALA A 40 -4.30 6.55 1.70
N CYS A 41 -3.61 6.68 2.83
CA CYS A 41 -2.90 7.91 3.20
C CYS A 41 -1.79 8.26 2.20
N ILE A 42 -1.03 7.28 1.73
CA ILE A 42 0.05 7.52 0.74
C ILE A 42 -0.54 7.94 -0.60
N ARG A 43 -1.64 7.32 -1.04
CA ARG A 43 -2.36 7.70 -2.26
C ARG A 43 -2.85 9.13 -2.21
N ASP A 44 -3.56 9.50 -1.16
CA ASP A 44 -4.05 10.88 -0.95
C ASP A 44 -2.88 11.87 -0.95
N ARG A 45 -1.76 11.51 -0.33
CA ARG A 45 -0.57 12.37 -0.31
C ARG A 45 0.02 12.55 -1.71
N ILE A 46 0.22 11.47 -2.46
CA ILE A 46 0.75 11.55 -3.84
C ILE A 46 -0.18 12.38 -4.73
N ASP A 47 -1.49 12.13 -4.67
CA ASP A 47 -2.50 12.88 -5.43
C ASP A 47 -2.45 14.40 -5.14
N ARG A 48 -2.24 14.78 -3.87
CA ARG A 48 -2.07 16.18 -3.48
C ARG A 48 -0.79 16.83 -4.01
N PHE A 49 0.29 16.06 -4.21
CA PHE A 49 1.57 16.59 -4.68
C PHE A 49 1.66 16.67 -6.21
N GLU A 50 0.84 15.93 -6.95
CA GLU A 50 0.79 16.00 -8.43
C GLU A 50 -0.16 17.09 -8.95
N LYS A 51 -0.58 18.04 -8.11
CA LYS A 51 -1.51 19.12 -8.44
C LYS A 51 -0.88 20.51 -8.48
#